data_AF-A0A7J8XXW5-F1
#
_entry.id   AF-A0A7J8XXW5-F1
#
_cell.length_a   1.000
_cell.length_b   1.000
_cell.length_c   1.000
_cell.angle_alpha   90.00
_cell.angle_beta   90.00
_cell.angle_gamma   90.00
#
_symmetry.space_group_name_H-M   'P 1'
#
loop_
_entity.id
_entity.type
_entity.pdbx_description
1 polymer ?
#
loop_
_entity_poly.entity_id
_entity_poly.type
_entity_poly.pdbx_seq_one_letter_code
_entity_poly.pdbx_strand_id
1 'polypeptide(L)'
;MEASGGDDREGRDEISLLAEELVQLLVKGPMVVPSSKPTLICTVWTEKLFNPDSFRAHMKGIWKTRKKFEIQMVGQNLFLILFEMEEDL
;
A
#
# COMPACT_ATOMS: atom_id res chain seq x y z
N MET A 1 19.78 38.88 1.74
CA MET A 1 18.35 38.59 1.53
C MET A 1 18.28 37.86 0.21
N GLU A 2 18.29 36.53 0.25
CA GLU A 2 18.12 35.69 -0.95
C GLU A 2 17.06 34.66 -0.59
N ALA A 3 15.86 34.85 -1.14
CA ALA A 3 14.78 33.89 -1.03
C ALA A 3 15.03 32.81 -2.08
N SER A 4 15.59 31.68 -1.64
CA SER A 4 15.64 30.47 -2.45
C SER A 4 14.21 29.92 -2.56
N GLY A 5 13.57 30.19 -3.70
CA GLY A 5 12.27 29.63 -4.05
C GLY A 5 12.41 28.12 -4.26
N GLY A 6 12.06 27.34 -3.25
CA GLY A 6 11.85 25.91 -3.39
C GLY A 6 10.64 25.67 -4.27
N ASP A 7 10.86 24.99 -5.38
CA ASP A 7 9.84 24.64 -6.36
C ASP A 7 9.01 23.46 -5.83
N ASP A 8 7.84 23.77 -5.25
CA ASP A 8 6.79 22.85 -4.77
C ASP A 8 6.07 22.11 -5.92
N ARG A 9 6.79 21.58 -6.93
CA ARG A 9 6.17 21.00 -8.14
C ARG A 9 6.21 19.48 -8.23
N GLU A 10 7.02 18.79 -7.42
CA GLU A 10 7.24 17.35 -7.59
C GLU A 10 6.09 16.48 -7.02
N GLY A 11 5.34 16.98 -6.03
CA GLY A 11 4.33 16.17 -5.33
C GLY A 11 3.00 15.93 -6.06
N ARG A 12 2.69 16.65 -7.16
CA ARG A 12 1.42 16.44 -7.92
C ARG A 12 1.52 15.36 -8.98
N ASP A 13 2.69 15.22 -9.59
CA ASP A 13 2.91 14.29 -10.69
C ASP A 13 2.99 12.85 -10.16
N GLU A 14 3.61 12.67 -8.98
CA GLU A 14 3.67 11.38 -8.29
C GLU A 14 2.27 10.87 -7.97
N ILE A 15 1.41 11.67 -7.34
CA ILE A 15 0.02 11.28 -7.01
C ILE A 15 -0.78 10.88 -8.27
N SER A 16 -0.53 11.55 -9.39
CA SER A 16 -1.21 11.28 -10.67
C SER A 16 -0.76 9.94 -11.26
N LEU A 17 0.54 9.63 -11.20
CA LEU A 17 1.09 8.32 -11.56
C LEU A 17 0.46 7.19 -10.73
N LEU A 18 0.15 7.42 -9.44
CA LEU A 18 -0.46 6.40 -8.57
C LEU A 18 -1.91 6.15 -8.89
N ALA A 19 -2.64 7.23 -9.18
CA ALA A 19 -4.01 7.12 -9.66
C ALA A 19 -4.01 6.33 -10.97
N GLU A 20 -3.05 6.57 -11.87
CA GLU A 20 -2.89 5.78 -13.08
C GLU A 20 -2.49 4.32 -12.80
N GLU A 21 -1.61 4.02 -11.86
CA GLU A 21 -1.27 2.63 -11.50
C GLU A 21 -2.45 1.89 -10.84
N LEU A 22 -3.16 2.52 -9.92
CA LEU A 22 -4.37 1.98 -9.29
C LEU A 22 -5.49 1.81 -10.32
N VAL A 23 -5.67 2.78 -11.22
CA VAL A 23 -6.62 2.69 -12.33
C VAL A 23 -6.18 1.64 -13.33
N GLN A 24 -4.89 1.46 -13.63
CA GLN A 24 -4.40 0.38 -14.47
C GLN A 24 -4.62 -0.99 -13.80
N LEU A 25 -4.45 -1.11 -12.49
CA LEU A 25 -4.86 -2.29 -11.73
C LEU A 25 -6.38 -2.48 -11.78
N LEU A 26 -7.19 -1.42 -11.76
CA LEU A 26 -8.64 -1.49 -11.86
C LEU A 26 -9.12 -1.86 -13.29
N VAL A 27 -8.47 -1.30 -14.31
CA VAL A 27 -8.83 -1.36 -15.75
C VAL A 27 -8.23 -2.60 -16.43
N LYS A 28 -7.05 -3.07 -16.02
CA LYS A 28 -6.53 -4.38 -16.46
C LYS A 28 -7.25 -5.54 -15.83
N GLY A 29 -8.19 -5.29 -14.92
CA GLY A 29 -9.04 -6.30 -14.32
C GLY A 29 -8.25 -7.56 -13.98
N PRO A 30 -7.36 -7.56 -12.96
CA PRO A 30 -7.35 -8.76 -12.16
C PRO A 30 -8.80 -8.88 -11.74
N MET A 31 -9.47 -9.92 -12.23
CA MET A 31 -10.70 -10.37 -11.60
C MET A 31 -10.38 -10.29 -10.11
N VAL A 32 -10.89 -9.28 -9.41
CA VAL A 32 -10.81 -9.22 -7.95
C VAL A 32 -11.74 -10.35 -7.58
N VAL A 33 -11.19 -11.56 -7.64
CA VAL A 33 -11.91 -12.75 -7.24
C VAL A 33 -12.23 -12.44 -5.80
N PRO A 34 -13.51 -12.34 -5.43
CA PRO A 34 -13.88 -12.09 -4.07
C PRO A 34 -13.16 -13.13 -3.24
N SER A 35 -12.15 -12.66 -2.50
CA SER A 35 -11.40 -13.53 -1.62
C SER A 35 -12.40 -13.93 -0.56
N SER A 36 -12.55 -15.24 -0.33
CA SER A 36 -13.38 -15.71 0.80
C SER A 36 -12.85 -15.19 2.14
N LYS A 37 -11.60 -14.69 2.16
CA LYS A 37 -10.95 -14.07 3.29
C LYS A 37 -10.99 -12.53 3.18
N PRO A 38 -11.32 -11.81 4.26
CA PRO A 38 -11.21 -10.36 4.30
C PRO A 38 -9.80 -9.90 3.91
N THR A 39 -9.72 -8.95 2.98
CA THR A 39 -8.44 -8.54 2.37
C THR A 39 -8.34 -7.02 2.36
N LEU A 40 -7.24 -6.48 2.89
CA LEU A 40 -6.85 -5.08 2.74
C LEU A 40 -5.78 -4.96 1.67
N ILE A 41 -5.97 -4.04 0.72
CA ILE A 41 -4.97 -3.68 -0.28
C ILE A 41 -4.39 -2.32 0.11
N CYS A 42 -3.07 -2.22 0.22
CA CYS A 42 -2.42 -0.95 0.53
C CYS A 42 -1.14 -0.74 -0.27
N THR A 43 -0.90 0.53 -0.63
CA THR A 43 0.31 0.96 -1.34
C THR A 43 1.10 1.88 -0.43
N VAL A 44 2.41 1.64 -0.30
CA VAL A 44 3.30 2.40 0.60
C VAL A 44 4.11 3.42 -0.20
N TRP A 45 3.97 4.69 0.14
CA TRP A 45 4.73 5.78 -0.49
C TRP A 45 5.68 6.40 0.53
N THR A 46 6.93 6.54 0.14
CA THR A 46 8.01 6.97 1.02
C THR A 46 9.09 7.62 0.19
N GLU A 47 9.45 8.85 0.55
CA GLU A 47 10.55 9.62 -0.07
C GLU A 47 11.92 8.95 0.12
N LYS A 48 12.02 8.01 1.06
CA LYS A 48 13.24 7.25 1.36
C LYS A 48 13.12 5.82 0.87
N LEU A 49 14.26 5.24 0.49
CA LEU A 49 14.38 3.80 0.30
C LEU A 49 13.84 3.07 1.54
N PHE A 50 12.86 2.23 1.29
CA PHE A 50 12.08 1.59 2.31
C PHE A 50 12.29 0.08 2.25
N ASN A 51 12.42 -0.56 3.43
CA ASN A 51 12.61 -2.01 3.53
C ASN A 51 11.26 -2.69 3.76
N PRO A 52 10.74 -3.46 2.78
CA PRO A 52 9.48 -4.20 2.90
C PRO A 52 9.34 -5.06 4.15
N ASP A 53 10.42 -5.67 4.61
CA ASP A 53 10.39 -6.52 5.80
C ASP A 53 10.16 -5.70 7.07
N SER A 54 10.69 -4.48 7.12
CA SER A 54 10.43 -3.54 8.21
C SER A 54 8.95 -3.14 8.27
N PHE A 55 8.29 -2.89 7.14
CA PHE A 55 6.84 -2.64 7.13
C PHE A 55 6.06 -3.86 7.58
N ARG A 56 6.39 -5.06 7.08
CA ARG A 56 5.70 -6.27 7.55
C ARG A 56 5.82 -6.44 9.05
N ALA A 57 7.00 -6.22 9.62
CA ALA A 57 7.22 -6.29 11.06
C ALA A 57 6.42 -5.21 11.81
N HIS A 58 6.41 -3.98 11.30
CA HIS A 58 5.69 -2.85 11.90
C HIS A 58 4.17 -3.08 11.89
N MET A 59 3.62 -3.48 10.74
CA MET A 59 2.20 -3.80 10.58
C MET A 59 1.77 -4.94 11.49
N LYS A 60 2.59 -5.99 11.62
CA LYS A 60 2.37 -7.08 12.59
C LYS A 60 2.41 -6.64 14.04
N GLY A 61 3.18 -5.59 14.36
CA GLY A 61 3.26 -5.02 15.70
C GLY A 61 2.08 -4.11 16.05
N ILE A 62 1.55 -3.38 15.06
CA ILE A 62 0.39 -2.49 15.25
C ILE A 62 -0.91 -3.29 15.32
N TRP A 63 -1.11 -4.24 14.40
CA TRP A 63 -2.37 -4.97 14.31
C TRP A 63 -2.49 -6.01 15.43
N LYS A 64 -3.44 -5.79 16.32
CA LYS A 64 -3.84 -6.76 17.35
C LYS A 64 -4.97 -7.63 16.83
N THR A 65 -4.63 -8.59 15.98
CA THR A 65 -5.60 -9.54 15.45
C THR A 65 -5.82 -10.71 16.41
N ARG A 66 -7.03 -11.26 16.41
CA ARG A 66 -7.40 -12.47 17.15
C ARG A 66 -6.84 -13.73 16.49
N LYS A 67 -6.70 -13.71 15.16
CA LYS A 67 -6.09 -14.79 14.37
C LYS A 67 -4.85 -14.29 13.64
N LYS A 68 -4.02 -15.22 13.18
CA LYS A 68 -2.88 -14.87 12.34
C LYS A 68 -3.39 -14.31 11.02
N PHE A 69 -2.69 -13.32 10.49
CA PHE A 69 -2.94 -12.74 9.18
C PHE A 69 -1.65 -12.79 8.35
N GLU A 70 -1.80 -12.67 7.04
CA GLU A 70 -0.68 -12.72 6.09
C GLU A 70 -0.50 -11.38 5.40
N ILE A 71 0.75 -11.01 5.13
CA ILE A 71 1.10 -9.83 4.34
C ILE A 71 1.90 -10.29 3.14
N GLN A 72 1.33 -10.14 1.95
CA GLN A 72 1.91 -10.47 0.66
C GLN A 72 2.26 -9.18 -0.08
N MET A 73 3.38 -9.18 -0.80
CA MET A 73 3.71 -8.09 -1.72
C MET A 73 3.35 -8.57 -3.12
N VAL A 74 2.50 -7.82 -3.81
CA VAL A 74 1.98 -8.20 -5.14
C VAL A 74 2.42 -7.25 -6.25
N GLY A 75 3.17 -6.21 -5.90
CA GLY A 75 3.69 -5.22 -6.85
C GLY A 75 4.74 -4.33 -6.19
N GLN A 76 5.24 -3.35 -6.93
CA GLN A 76 6.14 -2.34 -6.38
C GLN A 76 5.39 -1.54 -5.32
N ASN A 77 5.85 -1.64 -4.07
CA ASN A 77 5.24 -1.01 -2.91
C ASN A 77 3.76 -1.36 -2.65
N LEU A 78 3.22 -2.38 -3.32
CA LEU A 78 1.82 -2.82 -3.20
C LEU A 78 1.73 -4.09 -2.37
N PHE A 79 0.92 -4.05 -1.33
CA PHE A 79 0.73 -5.12 -0.38
C PHE A 79 -0.72 -5.56 -0.31
N LEU A 80 -0.93 -6.87 -0.23
CA LEU A 80 -2.19 -7.50 0.17
C LEU A 80 -2.04 -8.03 1.59
N ILE A 81 -2.99 -7.69 2.44
CA ILE A 81 -3.08 -8.16 3.81
C ILE A 81 -4.33 -9.02 3.91
N LEU A 82 -4.14 -10.31 4.19
CA LEU A 82 -5.20 -11.32 4.24
C LEU A 82 -5.50 -11.67 5.69
N PHE A 83 -6.73 -11.42 6.12
CA PHE A 83 -7.22 -11.74 7.45
C PHE A 83 -8.06 -13.01 7.44
N GLU A 84 -8.09 -13.74 8.54
CA GLU A 84 -8.97 -14.91 8.69
C GLU A 84 -10.41 -14.51 9.07
N MET A 85 -10.59 -13.32 9.64
CA MET A 85 -11.88 -12.85 10.17
C MET A 85 -12.07 -11.38 9.82
N GLU A 86 -13.32 -11.00 9.53
CA GLU A 86 -13.66 -9.62 9.14
C GLU A 86 -13.46 -8.65 10.31
N GLU A 87 -13.61 -9.15 11.54
CA GLU A 87 -13.37 -8.39 12.78
C GLU A 87 -11.90 -7.98 12.98
N ASP A 88 -10.98 -8.64 12.29
CA ASP A 88 -9.53 -8.37 12.35
C ASP A 88 -9.08 -7.38 11.25
N LEU A 89 -9.94 -7.08 10.26
CA LEU A 89 -9.72 -6.09 9.20
C LEU A 89 -9.88 -4.66 9.75
#